data_AF-A0A8R7UHM6-F1
#
_entry.id   AF-A0A8R7UHM6-F1
#
_cell.length_a   1.000
_cell.length_b   1.000
_cell.length_c   1.000
_cell.angle_alpha   90.00
_cell.angle_beta   90.00
_cell.angle_gamma   90.00
#
_symmetry.space_group_name_H-M   'P 1'
#
loop_
_entity.id
_entity.type
_entity.pdbx_description
1 polymer ?
#
loop_
_entity_poly.entity_id
_entity_poly.type
_entity_poly.pdbx_seq_one_letter_code
_entity_poly.pdbx_strand_id
1 'polypeptide(L)'
;MEKAGWDKQAKVAEVEVAKAVAIREAELQMEVEIKNAMRQTEKLKAEQLSKATVQYDTQVQDSNALLYSRQKAAEAALFEQMRTAEARKAQADAKFFEQKMAEDAKLYAKQKEAESVALVGKAKTEYVASMLQALGGNYHALRDYLMIDSGMYTEMARINAGAVNGMQPKISIWSNGGDAGGEAAAGSALQQVAGVYKMLPPLLSTVHEQTGMSPPAWMCTLPKDGAAN
;
A
#
# COMPACT_ATOMS: atom_id res chain seq x y z
N MET A 1 81.64 72.16 97.72
CA MET A 1 81.71 71.26 96.54
C MET A 1 80.41 70.48 96.27
N GLU A 2 79.39 70.54 97.15
CA GLU A 2 78.18 69.70 96.99
C GLU A 2 77.20 70.14 95.87
N LYS A 3 77.07 71.44 95.57
CA LYS A 3 76.11 71.93 94.54
C LYS A 3 76.39 71.40 93.12
N ALA A 4 77.66 71.18 92.77
CA ALA A 4 78.04 70.68 91.44
C ALA A 4 77.83 69.16 91.27
N GLY A 5 77.74 68.40 92.37
CA GLY A 5 77.41 66.97 92.34
C GLY A 5 75.92 66.73 92.12
N TRP A 6 75.07 67.57 92.74
CA TRP A 6 73.61 67.51 92.62
C TRP A 6 73.13 67.91 91.23
N ASP A 7 73.74 68.92 90.59
CA ASP A 7 73.44 69.28 89.20
C ASP A 7 73.83 68.18 88.20
N LYS A 8 74.94 67.46 88.45
CA LYS A 8 75.30 66.30 87.62
C LYS A 8 74.34 65.14 87.83
N GLN A 9 73.92 64.86 89.06
CA GLN A 9 72.91 63.84 89.35
C GLN A 9 71.54 64.17 88.76
N ALA A 10 71.10 65.43 88.82
CA ALA A 10 69.85 65.87 88.20
C ALA A 10 69.89 65.70 86.67
N LYS A 11 71.00 66.07 86.02
CA LYS A 11 71.17 65.87 84.57
C LYS A 11 71.26 64.40 84.18
N VAL A 12 71.88 63.55 85.00
CA VAL A 12 71.91 62.09 84.76
C VAL A 12 70.50 61.51 84.91
N ALA A 13 69.76 61.91 85.94
CA ALA A 13 68.37 61.50 86.13
C ALA A 13 67.46 61.96 84.97
N GLU A 14 67.61 63.19 84.47
CA GLU A 14 66.88 63.67 83.30
C GLU A 14 67.20 62.87 82.03
N VAL A 15 68.47 62.54 81.80
CA VAL A 15 68.88 61.72 80.65
C VAL A 15 68.41 60.26 80.79
N GLU A 16 68.41 59.71 82.00
CA GLU A 16 67.88 58.37 82.28
C GLU A 16 66.37 58.32 82.10
N VAL A 17 65.62 59.33 82.56
CA VAL A 17 64.18 59.47 82.31
C VAL A 17 63.90 59.63 80.82
N ALA A 18 64.67 60.47 80.10
CA ALA A 18 64.50 60.64 78.66
C ALA A 18 64.78 59.35 77.88
N LYS A 19 65.81 58.59 78.27
CA LYS A 19 66.10 57.27 77.67
C LYS A 19 65.03 56.24 78.01
N ALA A 20 64.51 56.23 79.24
CA ALA A 20 63.42 55.34 79.64
C ALA A 20 62.11 55.65 78.89
N VAL A 21 61.82 56.93 78.65
CA VAL A 21 60.69 57.37 77.81
C VAL A 21 60.92 56.93 76.36
N ALA A 22 62.12 57.13 75.81
CA ALA A 22 62.45 56.72 74.44
C ALA A 22 62.36 55.19 74.24
N ILE A 23 62.78 54.39 75.23
CA ILE A 23 62.63 52.92 75.19
C ILE A 23 61.15 52.53 75.19
N ARG A 24 60.35 53.10 76.10
CA ARG A 24 58.89 52.84 76.13
C ARG A 24 58.19 53.26 74.85
N GLU A 25 58.58 54.39 74.27
CA GLU A 25 57.99 54.88 73.02
C GLU A 25 58.36 53.98 71.84
N ALA A 26 59.60 53.47 71.78
CA ALA A 26 60.01 52.47 70.81
C ALA A 26 59.28 51.12 70.99
N GLU A 27 59.10 50.67 72.22
CA GLU A 27 58.30 49.46 72.54
C GLU A 27 56.84 49.63 72.11
N LEU A 28 56.23 50.79 72.39
CA LEU A 28 54.88 51.14 71.96
C LEU A 28 54.76 51.19 70.43
N GLN A 29 55.73 51.77 69.74
CA GLN A 29 55.76 51.77 68.27
C GLN A 29 55.85 50.35 67.71
N MET A 30 56.72 49.51 68.26
CA MET A 30 56.84 48.11 67.86
C MET A 30 55.52 47.35 68.11
N GLU A 31 54.85 47.58 69.23
CA GLU A 31 53.56 46.96 69.53
C GLU A 31 52.45 47.42 68.56
N VAL A 32 52.45 48.70 68.17
CA VAL A 32 51.52 49.25 67.18
C VAL A 32 51.77 48.63 65.81
N GLU A 33 53.01 48.48 65.38
CA GLU A 33 53.37 47.83 64.11
C GLU A 33 52.96 46.36 64.11
N ILE A 34 53.22 45.64 65.19
CA ILE A 34 52.80 44.24 65.37
C ILE A 34 51.27 44.13 65.31
N LYS A 35 50.53 44.99 66.02
CA LYS A 35 49.06 45.01 65.97
C LYS A 35 48.53 45.37 64.57
N ASN A 36 49.17 46.29 63.87
CA ASN A 36 48.80 46.67 62.50
C ASN A 36 49.05 45.53 61.53
N ALA A 37 50.18 44.82 61.65
CA ALA A 37 50.49 43.64 60.87
C ALA A 37 49.47 42.52 61.14
N MET A 38 49.15 42.23 62.40
CA MET A 38 48.11 41.25 62.74
C MET A 38 46.77 41.62 62.11
N ARG A 39 46.32 42.87 62.26
CA ARG A 39 45.05 43.35 61.67
C ARG A 39 45.03 43.19 60.15
N GLN A 40 46.14 43.46 59.46
CA GLN A 40 46.24 43.24 58.01
C GLN A 40 46.15 41.75 57.65
N THR A 41 46.82 40.87 58.39
CA THR A 41 46.73 39.43 58.13
C THR A 41 45.33 38.86 58.40
N GLU A 42 44.64 39.34 59.43
CA GLU A 42 43.26 38.97 59.72
C GLU A 42 42.31 39.47 58.63
N LYS A 43 42.50 40.71 58.18
CA LYS A 43 41.74 41.26 57.05
C LYS A 43 41.94 40.43 55.78
N LEU A 44 43.18 40.10 55.43
CA LEU A 44 43.47 39.26 54.26
C LEU A 44 42.89 37.85 54.40
N LYS A 45 42.97 37.24 55.59
CA LYS A 45 42.33 35.94 55.86
C LYS A 45 40.82 36.03 55.70
N ALA A 46 40.18 37.07 56.23
CA ALA A 46 38.74 37.27 56.11
C ALA A 46 38.32 37.48 54.64
N GLU A 47 39.07 38.26 53.87
CA GLU A 47 38.83 38.47 52.44
C GLU A 47 39.00 37.17 51.64
N GLN A 48 40.05 36.39 51.92
CA GLN A 48 40.28 35.10 51.27
C GLN A 48 39.20 34.09 51.62
N LEU A 49 38.81 33.99 52.89
CA LEU A 49 37.72 33.12 53.34
C LEU A 49 36.40 33.53 52.70
N SER A 50 36.05 34.81 52.72
CA SER A 50 34.84 35.33 52.08
C SER A 50 34.81 35.02 50.59
N LYS A 51 35.93 35.25 49.88
CA LYS A 51 36.05 34.92 48.45
C LYS A 51 35.91 33.42 48.19
N ALA A 52 36.52 32.57 49.01
CA ALA A 52 36.41 31.12 48.89
C ALA A 52 34.98 30.63 49.15
N THR A 53 34.29 31.18 50.15
CA THR A 53 32.88 30.86 50.44
C THR A 53 31.97 31.26 49.28
N VAL A 54 32.11 32.47 48.74
CA VAL A 54 31.29 32.91 47.60
C VAL A 54 31.56 32.05 46.37
N GLN A 55 32.81 31.71 46.07
CA GLN A 55 33.15 30.82 44.96
C GLN A 55 32.57 29.42 45.14
N TYR A 56 32.64 28.86 46.35
CA TYR A 56 32.03 27.59 46.67
C TYR A 56 30.51 27.63 46.48
N ASP A 57 29.83 28.63 47.05
CA ASP A 57 28.38 28.78 46.92
C ASP A 57 27.96 28.97 45.45
N THR A 58 28.73 29.73 44.68
CA THR A 58 28.49 29.90 43.23
C THR A 58 28.61 28.56 42.50
N GLN A 59 29.67 27.78 42.75
CA GLN A 59 29.84 26.47 42.12
C GLN A 59 28.75 25.48 42.52
N VAL A 60 28.29 25.52 43.78
CA VAL A 60 27.18 24.68 44.24
C VAL A 60 25.88 25.08 43.55
N GLN A 61 25.60 26.38 43.41
CA GLN A 61 24.43 26.87 42.68
C GLN A 61 24.48 26.48 41.20
N ASP A 62 25.62 26.68 40.54
CA ASP A 62 25.79 26.32 39.12
C ASP A 62 25.64 24.81 38.89
N SER A 63 26.26 23.99 39.73
CA SER A 63 26.14 22.52 39.61
C SER A 63 24.71 22.04 39.88
N ASN A 64 24.01 22.63 40.84
CA ASN A 64 22.59 22.34 41.09
C ASN A 64 21.71 22.78 39.92
N ALA A 65 21.96 23.95 39.34
CA ALA A 65 21.22 24.43 38.17
C ALA A 65 21.44 23.51 36.94
N LEU A 66 22.67 23.04 36.74
CA LEU A 66 23.00 22.08 35.69
C LEU A 66 22.32 20.71 35.91
N LEU A 67 22.28 20.23 37.15
CA LEU A 67 21.56 19.00 37.49
C LEU A 67 20.06 19.15 37.23
N TYR A 68 19.47 20.25 37.70
CA TYR A 68 18.04 20.49 37.53
C TYR A 68 17.65 20.62 36.05
N SER A 69 18.42 21.37 35.26
CA SER A 69 18.17 21.51 33.82
C SER A 69 18.30 20.17 33.07
N ARG A 70 19.30 19.34 33.41
CA ARG A 70 19.41 17.97 32.86
C ARG A 70 18.24 17.08 33.24
N GLN A 71 17.81 17.11 34.50
CA GLN A 71 16.64 16.34 34.95
C GLN A 71 15.39 16.75 34.17
N LYS A 72 15.15 18.06 34.02
CA LYS A 72 14.00 18.57 33.26
C LYS A 72 14.06 18.21 31.79
N ALA A 73 15.24 18.28 31.16
CA ALA A 73 15.43 17.86 29.78
C ALA A 73 15.18 16.34 29.60
N ALA A 74 15.65 15.51 30.53
CA ALA A 74 15.42 14.07 30.51
C ALA A 74 13.94 13.72 30.73
N GLU A 75 13.27 14.37 31.69
CA GLU A 75 11.84 14.24 31.92
C GLU A 75 11.02 14.65 30.69
N ALA A 76 11.37 15.77 30.04
CA ALA A 76 10.72 16.23 28.83
C ALA A 76 10.89 15.21 27.68
N ALA A 77 12.11 14.71 27.46
CA ALA A 77 12.37 13.71 26.44
C ALA A 77 11.60 12.40 26.70
N LEU A 78 11.54 11.94 27.95
CA LEU A 78 10.75 10.76 28.33
C LEU A 78 9.25 11.00 28.11
N PHE A 79 8.76 12.18 28.46
CA PHE A 79 7.36 12.53 28.26
C PHE A 79 6.99 12.56 26.77
N GLU A 80 7.82 13.16 25.93
CA GLU A 80 7.64 13.14 24.47
C GLU A 80 7.67 11.71 23.90
N GLN A 81 8.60 10.88 24.36
CA GLN A 81 8.66 9.47 23.95
C GLN A 81 7.42 8.68 24.39
N MET A 82 6.94 8.87 25.62
CA MET A 82 5.71 8.25 26.08
C MET A 82 4.50 8.69 25.26
N ARG A 83 4.36 10.00 24.97
CA ARG A 83 3.27 10.53 24.15
C ARG A 83 3.30 10.04 22.72
N THR A 84 4.47 9.98 22.10
CA THR A 84 4.60 9.45 20.73
C THR A 84 4.34 7.94 20.67
N ALA A 85 4.78 7.17 21.68
CA ALA A 85 4.46 5.75 21.80
C ALA A 85 2.97 5.51 22.03
N GLU A 86 2.33 6.28 22.91
CA GLU A 86 0.89 6.23 23.18
C GLU A 86 0.10 6.59 21.91
N ALA A 87 0.48 7.65 21.20
CA ALA A 87 -0.16 8.03 19.94
C ALA A 87 -0.01 6.93 18.88
N ARG A 88 1.16 6.29 18.77
CA ARG A 88 1.38 5.15 17.86
C ARG A 88 0.51 3.94 18.23
N LYS A 89 0.38 3.63 19.53
CA LYS A 89 -0.51 2.56 20.01
C LYS A 89 -1.96 2.87 19.65
N ALA A 90 -2.45 4.06 19.98
CA ALA A 90 -3.81 4.48 19.64
C ALA A 90 -4.08 4.43 18.13
N GLN A 91 -3.12 4.84 17.30
CA GLN A 91 -3.24 4.73 15.84
C GLN A 91 -3.26 3.27 15.35
N ALA A 92 -2.44 2.40 15.94
CA ALA A 92 -2.43 0.98 15.60
C ALA A 92 -3.74 0.31 16.01
N ASP A 93 -4.25 0.61 17.19
CA ASP A 93 -5.51 0.10 17.71
C ASP A 93 -6.70 0.58 16.86
N ALA A 94 -6.70 1.86 16.46
CA ALA A 94 -7.71 2.40 15.55
C ALA A 94 -7.70 1.68 14.19
N LYS A 95 -6.52 1.50 13.58
CA LYS A 95 -6.39 0.75 12.32
C LYS A 95 -6.81 -0.70 12.45
N PHE A 96 -6.46 -1.35 13.54
CA PHE A 96 -6.89 -2.72 13.82
C PHE A 96 -8.42 -2.81 13.94
N PHE A 97 -9.03 -1.86 14.65
CA PHE A 97 -10.48 -1.80 14.78
C PHE A 97 -11.18 -1.54 13.44
N GLU A 98 -10.68 -0.62 12.62
CA GLU A 98 -11.19 -0.35 11.27
C GLU A 98 -11.11 -1.60 10.39
N GLN A 99 -9.97 -2.29 10.36
CA GLN A 99 -9.80 -3.52 9.59
C GLN A 99 -10.73 -4.62 10.08
N LYS A 100 -10.83 -4.82 11.40
CA LYS A 100 -11.74 -5.80 11.99
C LYS A 100 -13.19 -5.52 11.58
N MET A 101 -13.66 -4.28 11.73
CA MET A 101 -15.02 -3.90 11.34
C MET A 101 -15.27 -4.07 9.84
N ALA A 102 -14.28 -3.76 8.99
CA ALA A 102 -14.37 -3.95 7.55
C ALA A 102 -14.44 -5.43 7.15
N GLU A 103 -13.64 -6.30 7.78
CA GLU A 103 -13.69 -7.74 7.52
C GLU A 103 -14.96 -8.38 8.09
N ASP A 104 -15.39 -7.98 9.28
CA ASP A 104 -16.66 -8.44 9.88
C ASP A 104 -17.85 -8.02 8.98
N ALA A 105 -17.83 -6.80 8.43
CA ALA A 105 -18.84 -6.35 7.48
C ALA A 105 -18.83 -7.17 6.17
N LYS A 106 -17.65 -7.51 5.64
CA LYS A 106 -17.53 -8.38 4.45
C LYS A 106 -18.05 -9.79 4.72
N LEU A 107 -17.73 -10.36 5.89
CA LEU A 107 -18.21 -11.67 6.31
C LEU A 107 -19.73 -11.66 6.43
N TYR A 108 -20.29 -10.63 7.08
CA TYR A 108 -21.73 -10.46 7.21
C TYR A 108 -22.42 -10.31 5.85
N ALA A 109 -21.87 -9.50 4.95
CA ALA A 109 -22.39 -9.34 3.59
C ALA A 109 -22.42 -10.67 2.83
N LYS A 110 -21.30 -11.42 2.83
CA LYS A 110 -21.23 -12.74 2.19
C LYS A 110 -22.19 -13.75 2.82
N GLN A 111 -22.36 -13.71 4.14
CA GLN A 111 -23.33 -14.56 4.81
C GLN A 111 -24.76 -14.22 4.36
N LYS A 112 -25.11 -12.94 4.25
CA LYS A 112 -26.43 -12.51 3.75
C LYS A 112 -26.65 -12.82 2.28
N GLU A 113 -25.63 -12.69 1.45
CA GLU A 113 -25.68 -13.14 0.06
C GLU A 113 -25.91 -14.66 -0.04
N ALA A 114 -25.18 -15.46 0.74
CA ALA A 114 -25.37 -16.91 0.78
C ALA A 114 -26.76 -17.31 1.30
N GLU A 115 -27.26 -16.66 2.36
CA GLU A 115 -28.61 -16.84 2.88
C GLU A 115 -29.66 -16.49 1.81
N SER A 116 -29.47 -15.40 1.08
CA SER A 116 -30.36 -14.97 -0.01
C SER A 116 -30.39 -15.98 -1.15
N VAL A 117 -29.23 -16.43 -1.63
CA VAL A 117 -29.13 -17.44 -2.69
C VAL A 117 -29.74 -18.77 -2.23
N ALA A 118 -29.51 -19.16 -0.98
CA ALA A 118 -30.12 -20.36 -0.42
C ALA A 118 -31.66 -20.23 -0.33
N LEU A 119 -32.18 -19.06 0.05
CA LEU A 119 -33.62 -18.80 0.10
C LEU A 119 -34.23 -18.85 -1.31
N VAL A 120 -33.61 -18.19 -2.29
CA VAL A 120 -34.04 -18.23 -3.69
C VAL A 120 -33.96 -19.66 -4.24
N GLY A 121 -32.91 -20.40 -3.90
CA GLY A 121 -32.76 -21.80 -4.25
C GLY A 121 -33.88 -22.67 -3.67
N LYS A 122 -34.17 -22.51 -2.37
CA LYS A 122 -35.29 -23.19 -1.70
C LYS A 122 -36.62 -22.85 -2.35
N ALA A 123 -36.89 -21.57 -2.58
CA ALA A 123 -38.11 -21.12 -3.24
C ALA A 123 -38.24 -21.71 -4.66
N LYS A 124 -37.15 -21.77 -5.43
CA LYS A 124 -37.14 -22.41 -6.75
C LYS A 124 -37.41 -23.91 -6.66
N THR A 125 -36.79 -24.61 -5.70
CA THR A 125 -37.02 -26.06 -5.53
C THR A 125 -38.45 -26.36 -5.09
N GLU A 126 -39.01 -25.58 -4.17
CA GLU A 126 -40.39 -25.71 -3.71
C GLU A 126 -41.38 -25.39 -4.85
N TYR A 127 -41.10 -24.36 -5.65
CA TYR A 127 -41.89 -24.02 -6.83
C TYR A 127 -41.90 -25.18 -7.86
N VAL A 128 -40.73 -25.71 -8.23
CA VAL A 128 -40.64 -26.83 -9.17
C VAL A 128 -41.30 -28.09 -8.60
N ALA A 129 -41.11 -28.38 -7.31
CA ALA A 129 -41.72 -29.52 -6.65
C ALA A 129 -43.25 -29.43 -6.61
N SER A 130 -43.80 -28.26 -6.25
CA SER A 130 -45.25 -28.03 -6.25
C SER A 130 -45.87 -28.15 -7.65
N MET A 131 -45.17 -27.66 -8.68
CA MET A 131 -45.62 -27.81 -10.07
C MET A 131 -45.58 -29.28 -10.53
N LEU A 132 -44.51 -30.00 -10.20
CA LEU A 132 -44.41 -31.44 -10.47
C LEU A 132 -45.55 -32.22 -9.80
N GLN A 133 -45.89 -31.86 -8.56
CA GLN A 133 -47.00 -32.47 -7.83
C GLN A 133 -48.36 -32.16 -8.49
N ALA A 134 -48.58 -30.92 -8.94
CA ALA A 134 -49.80 -30.53 -9.64
C ALA A 134 -49.97 -31.25 -10.99
N LEU A 135 -48.87 -31.56 -11.68
CA LEU A 135 -48.83 -32.34 -12.92
C LEU A 135 -48.87 -33.87 -12.70
N GLY A 136 -49.15 -34.32 -11.47
CA GLY A 136 -49.25 -35.74 -11.13
C GLY A 136 -47.93 -36.50 -11.21
N GLY A 137 -46.79 -35.81 -11.08
CA GLY A 137 -45.46 -36.42 -11.16
C GLY A 137 -44.94 -36.66 -12.59
N ASN A 138 -45.66 -36.18 -13.63
CA ASN A 138 -45.21 -36.34 -15.01
C ASN A 138 -44.07 -35.36 -15.35
N TYR A 139 -42.83 -35.88 -15.32
CA TYR A 139 -41.63 -35.13 -15.62
C TYR A 139 -41.60 -34.53 -17.04
N HIS A 140 -42.13 -35.25 -18.05
CA HIS A 140 -42.10 -34.78 -19.43
C HIS A 140 -42.96 -33.52 -19.63
N ALA A 141 -44.17 -33.51 -19.06
CA ALA A 141 -45.07 -32.37 -19.15
C ALA A 141 -44.52 -31.14 -18.43
N LEU A 142 -43.90 -31.34 -17.26
CA LEU A 142 -43.23 -30.25 -16.52
C LEU A 142 -42.05 -29.67 -17.31
N ARG A 143 -41.20 -30.53 -17.88
CA ARG A 143 -40.05 -30.11 -18.68
C ARG A 143 -40.50 -29.29 -19.88
N ASP A 144 -41.48 -29.79 -20.62
CA ASP A 144 -41.97 -29.13 -21.83
C ASP A 144 -42.64 -27.78 -21.50
N TYR A 145 -43.41 -27.71 -20.41
CA TYR A 145 -43.96 -26.45 -19.91
C TYR A 145 -42.86 -25.44 -19.54
N LEU A 146 -41.85 -25.85 -18.76
CA LEU A 146 -40.72 -25.00 -18.40
C LEU A 146 -39.93 -24.53 -19.64
N MET A 147 -39.75 -25.40 -20.64
CA MET A 147 -39.07 -25.04 -21.90
C MET A 147 -39.85 -24.00 -22.71
N ILE A 148 -41.19 -24.08 -22.70
CA ILE A 148 -42.06 -23.11 -23.37
C ILE A 148 -42.08 -21.78 -22.60
N ASP A 149 -42.29 -21.83 -21.28
CA ASP A 149 -42.39 -20.64 -20.42
C ASP A 149 -41.06 -19.85 -20.36
N SER A 150 -39.93 -20.55 -20.30
CA SER A 150 -38.59 -19.93 -20.40
C SER A 150 -38.26 -19.37 -21.79
N GLY A 151 -39.14 -19.55 -22.78
CA GLY A 151 -38.92 -19.06 -24.14
C GLY A 151 -37.77 -19.75 -24.88
N MET A 152 -37.35 -20.94 -24.44
CA MET A 152 -36.15 -21.59 -25.00
C MET A 152 -36.26 -21.81 -26.51
N TYR A 153 -37.46 -22.11 -27.03
CA TYR A 153 -37.68 -22.27 -28.46
C TYR A 153 -37.48 -20.98 -29.26
N THR A 154 -37.88 -19.82 -28.71
CA THR A 154 -37.70 -18.53 -29.39
C THR A 154 -36.24 -18.11 -29.37
N GLU A 155 -35.52 -18.37 -28.26
CA GLU A 155 -34.07 -18.16 -28.18
C GLU A 155 -33.29 -19.07 -29.14
N MET A 156 -33.63 -20.35 -29.21
CA MET A 156 -33.00 -21.28 -30.16
C MET A 156 -33.24 -20.86 -31.61
N ALA A 157 -34.46 -20.43 -31.93
CA ALA A 157 -34.77 -19.89 -33.26
C ALA A 157 -33.95 -18.63 -33.58
N ARG A 158 -33.78 -17.72 -32.60
CA ARG A 158 -32.96 -16.51 -32.76
C ARG A 158 -31.48 -16.83 -32.97
N ILE A 159 -30.91 -17.72 -32.17
CA ILE A 159 -29.50 -18.15 -32.29
C ILE A 159 -29.27 -18.81 -33.66
N ASN A 160 -30.17 -19.72 -34.06
CA ASN A 160 -30.08 -20.39 -35.36
C ASN A 160 -30.24 -19.40 -36.52
N ALA A 161 -31.16 -18.45 -36.44
CA ALA A 161 -31.31 -17.39 -37.44
C ALA A 161 -30.06 -16.51 -37.53
N GLY A 162 -29.44 -16.16 -36.39
CA GLY A 162 -28.17 -15.43 -36.35
C GLY A 162 -27.02 -16.20 -37.00
N ALA A 163 -26.91 -17.50 -36.71
CA ALA A 163 -25.92 -18.38 -37.33
C ALA A 163 -26.13 -18.51 -38.84
N VAL A 164 -27.37 -18.68 -39.30
CA VAL A 164 -27.72 -18.77 -40.74
C VAL A 164 -27.49 -17.44 -41.47
N ASN A 165 -27.77 -16.31 -40.82
CA ASN A 165 -27.49 -14.99 -41.38
C ASN A 165 -25.98 -14.76 -41.62
N GLY A 166 -25.13 -15.32 -40.75
CA GLY A 166 -23.67 -15.30 -40.92
C GLY A 166 -23.14 -16.22 -42.03
N MET A 167 -23.93 -17.18 -42.50
CA MET A 167 -23.45 -18.23 -43.43
C MET A 167 -23.43 -17.83 -44.90
N GLN A 168 -23.88 -16.63 -45.31
CA GLN A 168 -23.89 -16.12 -46.71
C GLN A 168 -23.76 -17.23 -47.79
N PRO A 169 -24.75 -18.10 -47.97
CA PRO A 169 -24.61 -19.18 -48.93
C PRO A 169 -24.55 -18.59 -50.34
N LYS A 170 -23.40 -18.74 -51.02
CA LYS A 170 -23.26 -18.44 -52.45
C LYS A 170 -24.00 -19.51 -53.24
N ILE A 171 -25.32 -19.35 -53.37
CA ILE A 171 -26.13 -20.18 -54.25
C ILE A 171 -25.82 -19.73 -55.68
N SER A 172 -24.97 -20.48 -56.37
CA SER A 172 -24.72 -20.27 -57.81
C SER A 172 -25.87 -20.89 -58.59
N ILE A 173 -26.84 -20.07 -58.99
CA ILE A 173 -27.91 -20.49 -59.89
C ILE A 173 -27.35 -20.39 -61.31
N TRP A 174 -26.94 -21.51 -61.91
CA TRP A 174 -26.59 -21.53 -63.33
C TRP A 174 -27.88 -21.62 -64.15
N SER A 175 -28.42 -20.46 -64.53
CA SER A 175 -29.42 -20.35 -65.58
C SER A 175 -28.69 -20.09 -66.89
N ASN A 176 -28.60 -21.12 -67.74
CA ASN A 176 -28.07 -20.93 -69.08
C ASN A 176 -29.24 -20.61 -70.01
N GLY A 177 -29.40 -19.32 -70.32
CA GLY A 177 -30.21 -18.85 -71.43
C GLY A 177 -29.51 -19.12 -72.77
N GLY A 178 -30.29 -19.52 -73.76
CA GLY A 178 -29.91 -19.50 -75.18
C GLY A 178 -30.02 -20.85 -75.88
N ASP A 179 -31.18 -21.15 -76.46
CA ASP A 179 -31.24 -21.40 -77.91
C ASP A 179 -32.66 -21.08 -78.45
N ALA A 180 -32.68 -20.49 -79.63
CA ALA A 180 -33.88 -20.00 -80.29
C ALA A 180 -34.42 -21.06 -81.27
N GLY A 181 -35.73 -21.33 -81.21
CA GLY A 181 -36.48 -21.89 -82.33
C GLY A 181 -37.21 -23.21 -82.06
N GLY A 182 -38.54 -23.17 -82.17
CA GLY A 182 -39.34 -24.31 -82.62
C GLY A 182 -39.93 -25.23 -81.54
N GLU A 183 -41.19 -24.95 -81.20
CA GLU A 183 -42.30 -25.89 -80.90
C GLU A 183 -42.11 -27.19 -80.08
N ALA A 184 -43.11 -27.36 -79.21
CA ALA A 184 -43.71 -28.62 -78.75
C ALA A 184 -42.98 -29.46 -77.70
N ALA A 185 -43.42 -29.26 -76.46
CA ALA A 185 -43.94 -30.27 -75.52
C ALA A 185 -43.24 -31.65 -75.37
N ALA A 186 -42.99 -31.96 -74.09
CA ALA A 186 -42.74 -33.26 -73.45
C ALA A 186 -41.27 -33.71 -73.31
N GLY A 187 -40.74 -33.69 -72.07
CA GLY A 187 -39.47 -34.35 -71.77
C GLY A 187 -38.73 -34.05 -70.46
N SER A 188 -39.41 -33.63 -69.38
CA SER A 188 -38.76 -33.23 -68.10
C SER A 188 -37.90 -34.34 -67.42
N ALA A 189 -38.18 -35.63 -67.66
CA ALA A 189 -37.45 -36.73 -67.02
C ALA A 189 -36.13 -37.12 -67.74
N LEU A 190 -36.04 -36.95 -69.06
CA LEU A 190 -34.81 -37.30 -69.81
C LEU A 190 -33.69 -36.27 -69.57
N GLN A 191 -34.07 -35.03 -69.25
CA GLN A 191 -33.17 -33.90 -69.02
C GLN A 191 -32.42 -34.02 -67.68
N GLN A 192 -33.01 -34.67 -66.67
CA GLN A 192 -32.37 -34.94 -65.38
C GLN A 192 -31.35 -36.08 -65.47
N VAL A 193 -31.64 -37.13 -66.25
CA VAL A 193 -30.70 -38.24 -66.50
C VAL A 193 -29.54 -37.80 -67.40
N ALA A 194 -29.80 -36.94 -68.39
CA ALA A 194 -28.75 -36.27 -69.16
C ALA A 194 -27.86 -35.37 -68.30
N GLY A 195 -28.42 -34.80 -67.20
CA GLY A 195 -27.67 -34.05 -66.19
C GLY A 195 -26.67 -34.92 -65.44
N VAL A 196 -27.07 -36.10 -64.97
CA VAL A 196 -26.17 -37.07 -64.29
C VAL A 196 -25.09 -37.59 -65.26
N TYR A 197 -25.45 -37.86 -66.51
CA TYR A 197 -24.50 -38.32 -67.53
C TYR A 197 -23.48 -37.23 -67.92
N LYS A 198 -23.84 -35.94 -67.80
CA LYS A 198 -22.93 -34.79 -67.97
C LYS A 198 -22.13 -34.41 -66.72
N MET A 199 -22.36 -35.06 -65.56
CA MET A 199 -21.53 -34.88 -64.35
C MET A 199 -20.36 -35.86 -64.29
N LEU A 200 -20.30 -36.84 -65.19
CA LEU A 200 -19.18 -37.77 -65.31
C LEU A 200 -17.87 -37.14 -65.84
N PRO A 201 -17.88 -36.24 -66.85
CA PRO A 201 -16.65 -35.67 -67.40
C PRO A 201 -15.80 -34.86 -66.39
N PRO A 202 -16.36 -34.01 -65.51
CA PRO A 202 -15.58 -33.28 -64.51
C PRO A 202 -14.97 -34.20 -63.43
N LEU A 203 -15.66 -35.28 -63.05
CA LEU A 203 -15.09 -36.28 -62.14
C LEU A 203 -13.92 -37.02 -62.80
N LEU A 204 -14.05 -37.36 -64.07
CA LEU A 204 -12.98 -37.99 -64.84
C LEU A 204 -11.79 -37.05 -65.09
N SER A 205 -12.01 -35.73 -65.26
CA SER A 205 -10.91 -34.76 -65.35
C SER A 205 -10.21 -34.56 -64.01
N THR A 206 -10.95 -34.55 -62.89
CA THR A 206 -10.32 -34.50 -61.55
C THR A 206 -9.52 -35.76 -61.22
N VAL A 207 -9.99 -36.94 -61.65
CA VAL A 207 -9.24 -38.19 -61.49
C VAL A 207 -8.02 -38.21 -62.42
N HIS A 208 -8.13 -37.68 -63.64
CA HIS A 208 -7.01 -37.55 -64.57
C HIS A 208 -5.93 -36.58 -64.04
N GLU A 209 -6.30 -35.42 -63.51
CA GLU A 209 -5.37 -34.46 -62.90
C GLU A 209 -4.69 -35.00 -61.63
N GLN A 210 -5.39 -35.83 -60.83
CA GLN A 210 -4.87 -36.35 -59.57
C GLN A 210 -4.05 -37.64 -59.70
N THR A 211 -4.26 -38.43 -60.77
CA THR A 211 -3.61 -39.75 -60.92
C THR A 211 -2.80 -39.91 -62.21
N GLY A 212 -2.92 -39.00 -63.17
CA GLY A 212 -2.19 -39.03 -64.45
C GLY A 212 -2.63 -40.15 -65.41
N MET A 213 -3.63 -40.96 -65.07
CA MET A 213 -4.12 -42.04 -65.94
C MET A 213 -5.20 -41.54 -66.90
N SER A 214 -5.05 -41.82 -68.19
CA SER A 214 -6.06 -41.52 -69.21
C SER A 214 -7.17 -42.58 -69.21
N PRO A 215 -8.46 -42.21 -69.33
CA PRO A 215 -9.53 -43.19 -69.44
C PRO A 215 -9.41 -44.01 -70.74
N PRO A 216 -9.89 -45.28 -70.76
CA PRO A 216 -9.80 -46.15 -71.93
C PRO A 216 -10.50 -45.58 -73.17
N ALA A 217 -9.93 -45.80 -74.36
CA ALA A 217 -10.32 -45.18 -75.63
C ALA A 217 -11.78 -45.42 -76.09
N TRP A 218 -12.52 -46.35 -75.48
CA TRP A 218 -13.92 -46.63 -75.81
C TRP A 218 -14.92 -45.77 -75.02
N MET A 219 -14.48 -44.98 -74.03
CA MET A 219 -15.37 -44.23 -73.12
C MET A 219 -15.45 -42.72 -73.41
N CYS A 220 -14.36 -42.10 -73.89
CA CYS A 220 -14.34 -40.73 -74.46
C CYS A 220 -12.94 -40.40 -74.99
N THR A 221 -12.84 -39.49 -75.96
CA THR A 221 -11.57 -38.85 -76.35
C THR A 221 -11.57 -37.41 -75.84
N LEU A 222 -10.49 -37.01 -75.16
CA LEU A 222 -10.33 -35.64 -74.66
C LEU A 222 -10.00 -34.70 -75.85
N PRO A 223 -10.56 -33.47 -75.91
CA PRO A 223 -10.11 -32.47 -76.87
C PRO A 223 -8.65 -32.11 -76.59
N LYS A 224 -7.83 -32.10 -77.65
CA LYS A 224 -6.40 -31.75 -77.59
C LYS A 224 -6.27 -30.26 -77.26
N ASP A 225 -5.66 -29.93 -76.12
CA ASP A 225 -5.22 -28.57 -75.84
C ASP A 225 -4.13 -28.19 -76.84
N GLY A 226 -4.40 -27.14 -77.61
CA GLY A 226 -3.45 -26.52 -78.52
C GLY A 226 -2.35 -25.84 -77.70
N ALA A 227 -1.11 -26.24 -77.96
CA ALA A 227 0.08 -25.58 -77.45
C ALA A 227 0.09 -24.09 -77.82
N ALA A 228 0.55 -23.28 -76.88
CA ALA A 228 0.87 -21.88 -77.06
C ALA A 228 1.72 -21.62 -78.31
N ASN A 229 1.32 -20.60 -79.07
CA ASN A 229 2.17 -19.44 -79.35
C ASN A 229 1.44 -18.20 -78.85
#